data_AF-A0A833EF39-F1
#
_entry.id   AF-A0A833EF39-F1
#
_cell.length_a   1.000
_cell.length_b   1.000
_cell.length_c   1.000
_cell.angle_alpha   90.00
_cell.angle_beta   90.00
_cell.angle_gamma   90.00
#
_symmetry.space_group_name_H-M   'P 1'
#
loop_
_entity.id
_entity.type
_entity.pdbx_description
1 polymer ?
#
loop_
_entity_poly.entity_id
_entity_poly.type
_entity_poly.pdbx_seq_one_letter_code
_entity_poly.pdbx_strand_id
1 'polypeptide(L)'
;MMMEHYEYYKIIEYEEFKKIIKERIETHKKLYNFYKELSENSNEATKKYAQEKMKEILELIAYDKFLLKEAELVKDEVIFLLDGTGAPGMIRTGKTLKKQIEEKIKENKKMYI
;
A
#
# COMPACT_ATOMS: atom_id res chain seq x y z
N MET A 1 -5.27 -15.72 27.43
CA MET A 1 -6.44 -15.36 26.61
C MET A 1 -5.89 -14.87 25.27
N MET A 2 -5.88 -15.73 24.24
CA MET A 2 -5.30 -15.41 22.93
C MET A 2 -6.30 -14.55 22.15
N MET A 3 -5.92 -13.31 21.81
CA MET A 3 -6.71 -12.50 20.88
C MET A 3 -6.53 -13.05 19.48
N GLU A 4 -7.56 -13.71 18.95
CA GLU A 4 -7.67 -14.06 17.54
C GLU A 4 -7.54 -12.77 16.71
N HIS A 5 -6.38 -12.57 16.08
CA HIS A 5 -6.19 -11.51 15.10
C HIS A 5 -6.90 -11.96 13.81
N TYR A 6 -8.19 -11.69 13.71
CA TYR A 6 -8.85 -11.73 12.41
C TYR A 6 -8.18 -10.67 11.55
N GLU A 7 -7.36 -11.10 10.59
CA GLU A 7 -6.80 -10.25 9.53
C GLU A 7 -7.96 -9.71 8.70
N TYR A 8 -8.54 -8.58 9.13
CA TYR A 8 -9.61 -7.94 8.40
C TYR A 8 -9.04 -7.23 7.19
N TYR A 9 -9.25 -7.82 6.01
CA TYR A 9 -9.06 -7.11 4.75
C TYR A 9 -10.25 -6.19 4.50
N LYS A 10 -10.01 -4.89 4.33
CA LYS A 10 -11.02 -3.91 3.92
C LYS A 10 -10.97 -3.77 2.40
N ILE A 11 -12.08 -4.06 1.71
CA ILE A 11 -12.23 -3.74 0.29
C ILE A 11 -12.34 -2.22 0.14
N ILE A 12 -11.51 -1.66 -0.73
CA ILE A 12 -11.45 -0.22 -1.02
C ILE A 12 -11.61 0.05 -2.51
N GLU A 13 -11.94 1.28 -2.85
CA GLU A 13 -12.04 1.73 -4.23
C GLU A 13 -10.67 2.09 -4.81
N TYR A 14 -10.56 2.07 -6.14
CA TYR A 14 -9.30 2.41 -6.84
C TYR A 14 -8.74 3.78 -6.44
N GLU A 15 -9.59 4.80 -6.29
CA GLU A 15 -9.14 6.15 -5.91
C GLU A 15 -8.63 6.21 -4.46
N GLU A 16 -9.21 5.43 -3.54
CA GLU A 16 -8.69 5.29 -2.17
C GLU A 16 -7.33 4.58 -2.18
N PHE A 17 -7.20 3.50 -2.96
CA PHE A 17 -5.94 2.78 -3.14
C PHE A 17 -4.84 3.69 -3.70
N LYS A 18 -5.16 4.44 -4.76
CA LYS A 18 -4.25 5.40 -5.40
C LYS A 18 -3.80 6.49 -4.44
N LYS A 19 -4.70 7.01 -3.60
CA LYS A 19 -4.39 8.00 -2.58
C LYS A 19 -3.39 7.45 -1.56
N ILE A 20 -3.66 6.26 -1.02
CA ILE A 20 -2.81 5.61 -0.01
C ILE A 20 -1.40 5.36 -0.55
N ILE A 21 -1.27 4.83 -1.78
CA ILE A 21 0.04 4.61 -2.41
C ILE A 21 0.81 5.93 -2.58
N LYS A 22 0.14 7.01 -3.00
CA LYS A 22 0.79 8.33 -3.13
C LYS A 22 1.28 8.88 -1.79
N GLU A 23 0.48 8.74 -0.73
CA GLU A 23 0.87 9.13 0.62
C GLU A 23 2.05 8.29 1.14
N ARG A 24 2.09 7.00 0.81
CA ARG A 24 3.20 6.10 1.14
C ARG A 24 4.49 6.51 0.43
N ILE A 25 4.44 6.81 -0.87
CA ILE A 25 5.59 7.35 -1.63
C ILE A 25 6.13 8.64 -0.99
N GLU A 26 5.23 9.55 -0.61
CA GLU A 26 5.65 10.81 0.01
C GLU A 26 6.28 10.60 1.39
N THR A 27 5.75 9.67 2.17
CA THR A 27 6.34 9.25 3.45
C THR A 27 7.73 8.65 3.25
N HIS A 28 7.89 7.76 2.27
CA HIS A 28 9.19 7.18 1.92
C HIS A 28 10.20 8.26 1.48
N LYS A 29 9.79 9.27 0.71
CA LYS A 29 10.67 10.40 0.36
C LYS A 29 11.12 11.20 1.58
N LYS A 30 10.22 11.47 2.53
CA LYS A 30 10.58 12.14 3.79
C LYS A 30 11.58 11.31 4.59
N LEU A 31 11.37 9.99 4.67
CA LEU A 31 12.29 9.08 5.34
C LEU A 31 13.66 9.02 4.65
N TYR A 32 13.68 9.02 3.32
CA TYR A 32 14.92 9.12 2.55
C TYR A 32 15.70 10.39 2.89
N ASN A 33 15.03 11.55 2.92
CA ASN A 33 15.67 12.82 3.26
C ASN A 33 16.21 12.83 4.68
N PHE A 34 15.47 12.27 5.65
CA PHE A 34 15.95 12.09 7.01
C PHE A 34 17.26 11.28 7.05
N TYR A 35 17.32 10.13 6.38
CA TYR A 35 18.55 9.33 6.33
C TYR A 35 19.67 10.01 5.55
N LYS A 36 19.34 10.81 4.53
CA LYS A 36 20.32 11.62 3.82
C LYS A 36 20.98 12.63 4.75
N GLU A 37 20.19 13.41 5.48
CA GLU A 37 20.69 14.38 6.48
C GLU A 37 21.49 13.69 7.59
N LEU A 38 21.03 12.51 8.05
CA LEU A 38 21.76 11.69 9.01
C LEU A 38 23.14 11.26 8.48
N SER A 39 23.22 10.89 7.20
CA SER A 39 24.47 10.45 6.57
C SER A 39 25.51 11.57 6.42
N GLU A 40 25.06 12.82 6.26
CA GLU A 40 25.91 13.99 6.08
C GLU A 40 26.53 14.47 7.40
N ASN A 41 25.90 14.17 8.55
CA ASN A 41 26.27 14.73 9.86
C ASN A 41 26.83 13.70 10.86
N SER A 42 27.19 12.49 10.42
CA SER A 42 27.52 11.41 11.35
C SER A 42 28.85 10.71 11.10
N ASN A 43 29.29 9.93 12.09
CA ASN A 43 30.46 9.05 11.98
C ASN A 43 30.26 7.97 10.90
N GLU A 44 31.36 7.32 10.50
CA GLU A 44 31.37 6.37 9.38
C GLU A 44 30.39 5.19 9.56
N ALA A 45 30.23 4.68 10.79
CA ALA A 45 29.28 3.60 11.08
C ALA A 45 27.83 4.02 10.82
N THR A 46 27.46 5.22 11.27
CA THR A 46 26.12 5.78 11.09
C THR A 46 25.87 6.14 9.63
N LYS A 47 26.88 6.68 8.95
CA LYS A 47 26.83 6.98 7.52
C LYS A 47 26.54 5.72 6.69
N LYS A 48 27.25 4.61 6.97
CA LYS A 48 27.02 3.34 6.27
C LYS A 48 25.60 2.82 6.50
N TYR A 49 25.13 2.84 7.75
CA TYR A 49 23.75 2.43 8.08
C TYR A 49 22.71 3.30 7.34
N ALA A 50 22.88 4.63 7.35
CA ALA A 50 21.99 5.55 6.66
C ALA A 50 21.96 5.28 5.15
N GLN A 51 23.10 5.00 4.52
CA GLN A 51 23.17 4.65 3.10
C GLN A 51 22.44 3.34 2.77
N GLU A 52 22.58 2.31 3.61
CA GLU A 52 21.84 1.05 3.47
C GLU A 52 20.32 1.31 3.55
N LYS A 53 19.87 2.10 4.53
CA LYS A 53 18.45 2.49 4.66
C LYS A 53 17.94 3.32 3.49
N MET A 54 18.73 4.25 2.96
CA MET A 54 18.36 4.99 1.76
C MET A 54 18.15 4.08 0.55
N LYS A 55 18.96 3.01 0.40
CA LYS A 55 18.78 2.03 -0.68
C LYS A 55 17.47 1.25 -0.53
N GLU A 56 17.20 0.72 0.66
CA GLU A 56 15.93 0.02 0.97
C GLU A 56 14.71 0.92 0.65
N ILE A 57 14.78 2.20 1.02
CA ILE A 57 13.70 3.15 0.76
C ILE A 57 13.50 3.42 -0.74
N LEU A 58 14.58 3.49 -1.52
CA LEU A 58 14.47 3.64 -2.97
C LEU A 58 13.78 2.43 -3.62
N GLU A 59 14.07 1.22 -3.13
CA GLU A 59 13.38 -0.01 -3.56
C GLU A 59 11.88 0.04 -3.23
N LEU A 60 11.52 0.51 -2.03
CA LEU A 60 10.11 0.70 -1.64
C LEU A 60 9.39 1.74 -2.51
N ILE A 61 10.03 2.88 -2.81
CA ILE A 61 9.47 3.90 -3.71
C ILE A 61 9.27 3.34 -5.12
N ALA A 62 10.23 2.56 -5.62
CA ALA A 62 10.13 1.93 -6.93
C ALA A 62 8.96 0.92 -6.96
N TYR A 63 8.82 0.11 -5.92
CA TYR A 63 7.71 -0.82 -5.75
C TYR A 63 6.35 -0.08 -5.72
N ASP A 64 6.22 1.00 -4.96
CA ASP A 64 4.98 1.79 -4.90
C ASP A 64 4.58 2.37 -6.26
N LYS A 65 5.55 2.89 -7.02
CA LYS A 65 5.32 3.39 -8.37
C LYS A 65 4.91 2.28 -9.33
N PHE A 66 5.56 1.12 -9.22
CA PHE A 66 5.21 -0.06 -10.01
C PHE A 66 3.78 -0.50 -9.70
N LEU A 67 3.44 -0.64 -8.41
CA LEU A 67 2.13 -1.06 -7.94
C LEU A 67 1.03 -0.11 -8.42
N LEU A 68 1.28 1.21 -8.40
CA LEU A 68 0.32 2.19 -8.94
C LEU A 68 0.13 2.06 -10.45
N LYS A 69 1.21 1.80 -11.21
CA LYS A 69 1.15 1.59 -12.65
C LYS A 69 0.40 0.30 -12.99
N GLU A 70 0.67 -0.78 -12.26
CA GLU A 70 -0.07 -2.03 -12.43
C GLU A 70 -1.55 -1.84 -12.12
N ALA A 71 -1.87 -1.22 -10.97
CA ALA A 71 -3.24 -0.94 -10.55
C ALA A 71 -4.06 -0.21 -11.63
N GLU A 72 -3.49 0.79 -12.30
CA GLU A 72 -4.18 1.51 -13.38
C GLU A 72 -4.47 0.60 -14.60
N LEU A 73 -3.54 -0.31 -14.93
CA LEU A 73 -3.70 -1.23 -16.07
C LEU A 73 -4.76 -2.31 -15.81
N VAL A 74 -4.88 -2.78 -14.57
CA VAL A 74 -5.75 -3.91 -14.21
C VAL A 74 -6.94 -3.52 -13.36
N LYS A 75 -7.24 -2.22 -13.20
CA LYS A 75 -8.29 -1.72 -12.28
C LYS A 75 -9.66 -2.36 -12.49
N ASP A 76 -9.99 -2.80 -13.71
CA ASP A 76 -11.27 -3.43 -14.04
C ASP A 76 -11.30 -4.93 -13.74
N GLU A 77 -10.18 -5.52 -13.32
CA GLU A 77 -9.99 -6.96 -13.13
C GLU A 77 -9.48 -7.32 -11.74
N VAL A 78 -9.37 -6.33 -10.85
CA VAL A 78 -8.88 -6.50 -9.48
C VAL A 78 -9.87 -5.97 -8.46
N ILE A 79 -9.80 -6.55 -7.26
CA ILE A 79 -10.34 -5.96 -6.03
C ILE A 79 -9.16 -5.36 -5.26
N PHE A 80 -9.32 -4.11 -4.83
CA PHE A 80 -8.33 -3.42 -4.00
C PHE A 80 -8.66 -3.64 -2.53
N LEU A 81 -7.62 -3.89 -1.73
CA LEU A 81 -7.73 -4.24 -0.32
C LEU A 81 -6.77 -3.42 0.53
N LEU A 82 -7.11 -3.23 1.80
CA LEU A 82 -6.18 -2.89 2.88
C LEU A 82 -6.15 -4.03 3.86
N ASP A 83 -4.97 -4.46 4.27
CA ASP A 83 -4.82 -5.40 5.39
C ASP A 83 -5.04 -4.69 6.75
N GLY A 84 -4.97 -5.47 7.83
CA GLY A 84 -5.11 -4.94 9.20
C GLY A 84 -4.04 -3.95 9.64
N THR A 85 -2.94 -3.83 8.88
CA THR A 85 -1.87 -2.84 9.10
C THR A 85 -2.05 -1.57 8.26
N GLY A 86 -3.03 -1.56 7.36
CA GLY A 86 -3.25 -0.50 6.38
C GLY A 86 -2.39 -0.64 5.14
N ALA A 87 -1.75 -1.79 4.90
CA ALA A 87 -0.97 -2.02 3.70
C ALA A 87 -1.91 -2.28 2.50
N PRO A 88 -1.80 -1.51 1.42
CA PRO A 88 -2.60 -1.69 0.20
C PRO A 88 -2.17 -2.94 -0.57
N GLY A 89 -3.16 -3.73 -0.99
CA GLY A 89 -3.02 -4.93 -1.81
C GLY A 89 -4.04 -4.99 -2.94
N MET A 90 -3.81 -5.91 -3.89
CA MET A 90 -4.71 -6.16 -5.02
C MET A 90 -4.86 -7.65 -5.23
N ILE A 91 -6.09 -8.11 -5.48
CA ILE A 91 -6.37 -9.49 -5.88
C ILE A 91 -6.93 -9.51 -7.29
N ARG A 92 -6.29 -10.25 -8.20
CA ARG A 92 -6.83 -10.49 -9.54
C ARG A 92 -8.04 -11.41 -9.45
N THR A 93 -9.16 -10.93 -9.98
CA THR A 93 -10.46 -11.62 -9.97
C THR A 93 -11.03 -11.76 -11.38
N GLY A 94 -10.59 -10.91 -12.33
CA GLY A 94 -11.24 -10.77 -13.63
C GLY A 94 -12.56 -10.01 -13.53
N LYS A 95 -13.08 -9.57 -14.68
CA LYS A 95 -14.22 -8.63 -14.74
C LYS A 95 -15.51 -9.22 -14.13
N THR A 96 -15.80 -10.48 -14.42
CA THR A 96 -17.04 -11.14 -13.98
C THR A 96 -17.10 -11.29 -12.47
N LEU A 97 -16.04 -11.82 -11.85
CA LEU A 97 -16.00 -12.03 -10.40
C LEU A 97 -15.93 -10.69 -9.66
N LYS A 98 -15.17 -9.71 -10.17
CA LYS A 98 -15.16 -8.34 -9.63
C LYS A 98 -16.58 -7.78 -9.50
N LYS A 99 -17.36 -7.85 -10.59
CA LYS A 99 -18.74 -7.34 -10.61
C LYS A 99 -19.63 -8.04 -9.57
N GLN A 100 -19.53 -9.36 -9.46
CA GLN A 100 -20.28 -10.13 -8.45
C GLN A 100 -19.92 -9.72 -7.02
N ILE A 101 -18.64 -9.45 -6.75
CA ILE A 101 -18.18 -8.97 -5.44
C ILE A 101 -18.73 -7.57 -5.15
N GLU A 102 -18.65 -6.65 -6.10
CA GLU A 102 -19.17 -5.28 -5.95
C GLU A 102 -20.69 -5.26 -5.73
N GLU A 103 -21.44 -6.12 -6.40
CA GLU A 103 -22.89 -6.29 -6.22
C GLU A 103 -23.21 -6.79 -4.79
N LYS A 104 -22.54 -7.84 -4.32
CA LYS A 104 -22.71 -8.35 -2.94
C LYS A 104 -22.37 -7.31 -1.88
N ILE A 105 -21.34 -6.50 -2.09
CA ILE A 105 -20.96 -5.41 -1.17
C ILE A 105 -22.10 -4.37 -1.09
N LYS A 106 -22.71 -4.02 -2.22
CA LYS A 106 -23.84 -3.07 -2.27
C LYS A 106 -25.08 -3.63 -1.57
N GLU A 107 -25.39 -4.91 -1.76
CA GLU A 107 -26.50 -5.58 -1.10
C GLU A 107 -26.35 -5.58 0.42
N ASN A 108 -25.16 -5.94 0.93
CA ASN A 108 -24.89 -5.94 2.36
C ASN A 108 -24.94 -4.54 2.98
N LYS A 109 -24.49 -3.49 2.27
CA LYS A 109 -24.62 -2.09 2.76
C LYS A 109 -26.08 -1.62 2.87
N LYS A 110 -26.98 -2.13 2.04
CA LYS A 110 -28.42 -1.80 2.09
C LYS A 110 -29.15 -2.50 3.24
N MET A 111 -28.62 -3.61 3.76
CA MET A 111 -29.27 -4.39 4.82
C MET A 111 -29.21 -3.73 6.21
N TYR A 112 -28.40 -2.68 6.37
CA TYR A 112 -28.21 -1.95 7.63
C TYR A 112 -28.79 -0.52 7.60
N ILE A 113 -29.74 -0.24 6.70
CA ILE A 113 -30.50 1.03 6.64
C ILE A 113 -31.96 0.76 6.99
#